data_AF-A0AAD6Z664-F1
#
_entry.id   AF-A0AAD6Z664-F1
#
_cell.length_a   1.000
_cell.length_b   1.000
_cell.length_c   1.000
_cell.angle_alpha   90.00
_cell.angle_beta   90.00
_cell.angle_gamma   90.00
#
_symmetry.space_group_name_H-M   'P 1'
#
loop_
_entity.id
_entity.type
_entity.pdbx_description
1 polymer ?
#
loop_
_entity_poly.entity_id
_entity_poly.type
_entity_poly.pdbx_seq_one_letter_code
_entity_poly.pdbx_strand_id
1 'polypeptide(L)'
;MPDAAIRYPGSVEEFQALNDLIIERHSQLKGAFASLDGLNLPVQTAEDEEMENATYNGWLCEHFISSQIEGKIRAPIRSGQVIRGTTAEIEDKLAFDRDLLSYRQTAEWGMRALQGSFGRLRLPLDIGDTDARGNLLEICVRLHNLRTRRVGHNQIRTVYMPLWRQNEEDEEVWANFENMLFSEQRRNDRVTRFHNFAEYN
;
A
#
# COMPACT_ATOMS: atom_id res chain seq x y z
N MET A 1 -17.54 10.99 12.27
CA MET A 1 -16.88 9.98 13.13
C MET A 1 -15.36 10.07 12.96
N PRO A 2 -14.59 10.38 14.02
CA PRO A 2 -13.13 10.55 13.92
C PRO A 2 -12.39 9.31 13.40
N ASP A 3 -12.79 8.11 13.83
CA ASP A 3 -12.10 6.87 13.44
C ASP A 3 -12.30 6.47 11.99
N ALA A 4 -13.31 7.02 11.32
CA ALA A 4 -13.53 6.80 9.90
C ALA A 4 -12.84 7.86 9.02
N ALA A 5 -12.23 8.89 9.62
CA ALA A 5 -11.75 10.04 8.87
C ALA A 5 -10.58 9.66 7.94
N ILE A 6 -10.66 10.19 6.72
CA ILE A 6 -9.58 10.25 5.73
C ILE A 6 -8.89 11.61 5.97
N ARG A 7 -7.59 11.60 6.26
CA ARG A 7 -6.85 12.81 6.61
C ARG A 7 -5.47 12.76 5.99
N TYR A 8 -5.07 13.89 5.43
CA TYR A 8 -3.68 14.20 5.15
C TYR A 8 -3.01 14.73 6.42
N PRO A 9 -1.67 14.78 6.47
CA PRO A 9 -0.96 15.48 7.54
C PRO A 9 -1.49 16.91 7.67
N GLY A 10 -1.94 17.28 8.86
CA GLY A 10 -2.58 18.56 9.14
C GLY A 10 -1.59 19.68 9.45
N SER A 11 -0.33 19.34 9.74
CA SER A 11 0.73 20.30 10.05
C SER A 11 2.07 19.90 9.41
N VAL A 12 2.99 20.86 9.36
CA VAL A 12 4.35 20.63 8.84
C VAL A 12 5.12 19.65 9.74
N GLU A 13 4.90 19.72 11.05
CA GLU A 13 5.52 18.84 12.03
C GLU A 13 5.04 17.39 11.86
N GLU A 14 3.74 17.19 11.61
CA GLU A 14 3.18 15.85 11.33
C GLU A 14 3.73 15.29 10.02
N PHE A 15 3.83 16.14 8.98
CA PHE A 15 4.46 15.75 7.72
C PHE A 15 5.94 15.37 7.92
N GLN A 16 6.70 16.17 8.66
CA GLN A 16 8.12 15.93 8.93
C GLN A 16 8.31 14.62 9.69
N ALA A 17 7.49 14.36 10.72
CA ALA A 17 7.53 13.10 11.46
C ALA A 17 7.30 11.88 10.55
N LEU A 18 6.32 11.93 9.64
CA LEU A 18 6.07 10.85 8.68
C LEU A 18 7.20 10.70 7.66
N ASN A 19 7.76 11.83 7.21
CA ASN A 19 8.88 11.84 6.30
C ASN A 19 10.15 11.25 6.92
N ASP A 20 10.42 11.55 8.19
CA ASP A 20 11.59 11.04 8.90
C ASP A 20 11.52 9.52 9.07
N LEU A 21 10.33 8.96 9.33
CA LEU A 21 10.11 7.50 9.35
C LEU A 21 10.41 6.84 8.00
N ILE A 22 10.12 7.51 6.90
CA ILE A 22 10.45 7.01 5.56
C ILE A 22 11.95 7.08 5.33
N ILE A 23 12.58 8.20 5.67
CA ILE A 23 14.03 8.42 5.49
C ILE A 23 14.85 7.44 6.32
N GLU A 24 14.42 7.10 7.54
CA GLU A 24 15.09 6.15 8.43
C GLU A 24 15.32 4.79 7.74
N ARG A 25 14.34 4.33 6.95
CA ARG A 25 14.42 3.07 6.21
C ARG A 25 14.89 3.24 4.76
N HIS A 26 14.60 4.37 4.14
CA HIS A 26 14.81 4.67 2.73
C HIS A 26 15.40 6.08 2.56
N SER A 27 16.70 6.20 2.84
CA SER A 27 17.41 7.48 2.91
C SER A 27 17.31 8.37 1.65
N GLN A 28 17.03 7.77 0.49
CA GLN A 28 16.87 8.49 -0.77
C GLN A 28 15.47 9.10 -0.94
N LEU A 29 14.47 8.63 -0.19
CA LEU A 29 13.07 9.04 -0.31
C LEU A 29 12.73 10.24 0.59
N LYS A 30 13.26 11.42 0.22
CA LYS A 30 13.01 12.67 0.94
C LYS A 30 11.79 13.40 0.40
N GLY A 31 11.02 14.01 1.31
CA GLY A 31 9.84 14.80 0.98
C GLY A 31 8.57 13.99 0.71
N ALA A 32 8.46 12.79 1.30
CA ALA A 32 7.29 11.93 1.20
C ALA A 32 6.68 11.70 2.59
N PHE A 33 5.40 11.37 2.67
CA PHE A 33 4.71 10.99 3.93
C PHE A 33 3.90 9.71 3.80
N ALA A 34 3.75 9.18 2.58
CA ALA A 34 2.99 7.98 2.28
C ALA A 34 3.42 7.38 0.94
N SER A 35 3.19 6.08 0.78
CA SER A 35 3.15 5.37 -0.50
C SER A 35 1.71 5.24 -0.98
N LEU A 36 1.54 5.09 -2.30
CA LEU A 36 0.25 4.87 -2.94
C LEU A 36 0.45 3.96 -4.15
N ASP A 37 -0.48 3.03 -4.34
CA ASP A 37 -0.52 2.14 -5.49
C ASP A 37 -1.86 2.27 -6.21
N GLY A 38 -1.86 2.05 -7.52
CA GLY A 38 -3.05 2.18 -8.35
C GLY A 38 -4.06 1.09 -8.04
N LEU A 39 -5.30 1.47 -7.75
CA LEU A 39 -6.40 0.51 -7.59
C LEU A 39 -7.19 0.41 -8.89
N ASN A 40 -7.06 -0.71 -9.59
CA ASN A 40 -7.83 -0.98 -10.80
C ASN A 40 -9.26 -1.37 -10.42
N LEU A 41 -10.17 -0.41 -10.50
CA LEU A 41 -11.60 -0.63 -10.29
C LEU A 41 -12.32 -0.72 -11.65
N PRO A 42 -13.11 -1.78 -11.88
CA PRO A 42 -13.84 -1.93 -13.13
C PRO A 42 -14.89 -0.82 -13.24
N VAL A 43 -15.00 -0.22 -14.41
CA VAL A 43 -16.10 0.69 -14.77
C VAL A 43 -16.94 0.11 -15.89
N GLN A 44 -18.19 0.53 -15.97
CA GLN A 44 -19.06 0.21 -17.11
C GLN A 44 -18.50 0.82 -18.39
N THR A 45 -18.75 0.17 -19.52
CA THR A 45 -18.44 0.71 -20.86
C THR A 45 -19.28 1.97 -21.09
N ALA A 46 -18.63 3.06 -21.47
CA ALA A 46 -19.33 4.29 -21.87
C ALA A 46 -19.92 4.12 -23.27
N GLU A 47 -21.09 4.72 -23.51
CA GLU A 47 -21.63 4.88 -24.87
C GLU A 47 -20.93 6.03 -25.64
N ASP A 48 -20.24 6.91 -24.90
CA ASP A 48 -19.47 8.03 -25.44
C ASP A 48 -18.02 7.60 -25.73
N GLU A 49 -17.62 7.75 -26.99
CA GLU A 49 -16.34 7.26 -27.54
C GLU A 49 -15.13 7.99 -26.91
N GLU A 50 -15.29 9.25 -26.50
CA GLU A 50 -14.23 10.02 -25.82
C GLU A 50 -14.01 9.50 -24.39
N MET A 51 -15.09 9.25 -23.66
CA MET A 51 -15.07 8.68 -22.31
C MET A 51 -14.63 7.20 -22.28
N GLU A 52 -15.00 6.44 -23.31
CA GLU A 52 -14.55 5.07 -23.52
C GLU A 52 -13.01 5.03 -23.69
N ASN A 53 -12.47 5.87 -24.57
CA ASN A 53 -11.03 5.96 -24.82
C ASN A 53 -10.24 6.45 -23.60
N ALA A 54 -10.80 7.35 -22.79
CA ALA A 54 -10.15 7.84 -21.57
C ALA A 54 -10.05 6.80 -20.45
N THR A 55 -10.90 5.77 -20.48
CA THR A 55 -10.99 4.74 -19.43
C THR A 55 -10.50 3.36 -19.88
N TYR A 56 -10.32 3.13 -21.18
CA TYR A 56 -9.92 1.83 -21.71
C TYR A 56 -8.43 1.50 -21.44
N ASN A 57 -8.17 0.32 -20.88
CA ASN A 57 -6.83 -0.24 -20.73
C ASN A 57 -6.59 -1.36 -21.75
N GLY A 58 -5.84 -1.04 -22.80
CA GLY A 58 -5.55 -1.98 -23.90
C GLY A 58 -4.69 -3.20 -23.53
N TRP A 59 -4.10 -3.26 -22.33
CA TRP A 59 -3.37 -4.45 -21.85
C TRP A 59 -4.31 -5.48 -21.19
N LEU A 60 -5.38 -5.00 -20.55
CA LEU A 60 -6.34 -5.85 -19.83
C LEU A 60 -7.63 -6.10 -20.62
N CYS A 61 -7.82 -5.42 -21.75
CA CYS A 61 -9.06 -5.43 -22.53
C CYS A 61 -10.29 -5.04 -21.67
N GLU A 62 -10.11 -4.10 -20.73
CA GLU A 62 -11.13 -3.66 -19.77
C GLU A 62 -10.97 -2.16 -19.46
N HIS A 63 -12.03 -1.52 -18.91
CA HIS A 63 -12.03 -0.10 -18.57
C HIS A 63 -11.74 0.14 -17.07
N PHE A 64 -10.82 1.06 -16.77
CA PHE A 64 -10.40 1.45 -15.42
C PHE A 64 -10.25 2.97 -15.28
N ILE A 65 -10.43 3.47 -14.07
CA ILE A 65 -10.10 4.87 -13.71
C ILE A 65 -8.70 4.91 -13.11
N SER A 66 -7.83 5.78 -13.66
CA SER A 66 -6.51 6.09 -13.07
C SER A 66 -6.47 7.55 -12.59
N SER A 67 -5.93 7.78 -11.39
CA SER A 67 -5.72 9.13 -10.87
C SER A 67 -4.37 9.67 -11.38
N GLN A 68 -4.38 10.71 -12.22
CA GLN A 68 -3.17 11.45 -12.59
C GLN A 68 -3.01 12.64 -11.62
N ILE A 69 -2.14 12.49 -10.62
CA ILE A 69 -1.67 13.65 -9.83
C ILE A 69 -0.30 14.02 -10.38
N GLU A 70 -0.28 14.94 -11.33
CA GLU A 70 0.93 15.36 -12.04
C GLU A 70 1.97 15.97 -11.06
N GLY A 71 3.23 15.57 -11.21
CA GLY A 71 4.38 16.13 -10.48
C GLY A 71 4.49 15.79 -8.99
N LYS A 72 3.48 15.17 -8.37
CA LYS A 72 3.47 14.83 -6.94
C LYS A 72 3.74 13.36 -6.63
N ILE A 73 3.64 12.48 -7.63
CA ILE A 73 3.87 11.04 -7.48
C ILE A 73 5.22 10.69 -8.13
N ARG A 74 6.11 10.07 -7.36
CA ARG A 74 7.36 9.50 -7.88
C ARG A 74 7.09 8.06 -8.29
N ALA A 75 7.40 7.72 -9.55
CA ALA A 75 7.23 6.39 -10.10
C ALA A 75 8.59 5.76 -10.45
N PRO A 76 8.73 4.43 -10.33
CA PRO A 76 9.94 3.73 -10.72
C PRO A 76 10.28 3.93 -12.20
N ILE A 77 11.56 3.80 -12.51
CA ILE A 77 12.08 3.82 -13.88
C ILE A 77 11.46 2.66 -14.66
N ARG A 78 10.95 2.93 -15.87
CA ARG A 78 10.34 1.88 -16.70
C ARG A 78 11.41 1.00 -17.33
N SER A 79 11.08 -0.28 -17.50
CA SER A 79 11.93 -1.21 -18.26
C SER A 79 12.23 -0.65 -19.66
N GLY A 80 13.50 -0.65 -20.06
CA GLY A 80 13.97 -0.12 -21.35
C GLY A 80 14.24 1.39 -21.38
N GLN A 81 14.00 2.12 -20.29
CA GLN A 81 14.32 3.55 -20.24
C GLN A 81 15.83 3.77 -20.14
N VAL A 82 16.39 4.52 -21.09
CA VAL A 82 17.82 4.88 -21.08
C VAL A 82 18.06 6.00 -20.08
N ILE A 83 18.84 5.72 -19.04
CA ILE A 83 19.32 6.73 -18.09
C ILE A 83 20.57 7.37 -18.67
N ARG A 84 20.55 8.70 -18.85
CA ARG A 84 21.70 9.49 -19.28
C ARG A 84 22.25 10.30 -18.09
N GLY A 85 23.57 10.45 -18.05
CA GLY A 85 24.28 11.18 -17.01
C GLY A 85 25.70 10.67 -16.84
N THR A 86 26.42 11.26 -15.90
CA THR A 86 27.68 10.75 -15.37
C THR A 86 27.45 9.45 -14.58
N THR A 87 28.51 8.67 -14.33
CA THR A 87 28.42 7.45 -13.52
C THR A 87 27.77 7.70 -12.16
N ALA A 88 28.16 8.78 -11.47
CA ALA A 88 27.60 9.15 -10.18
C ALA A 88 26.10 9.47 -10.26
N GLU A 89 25.66 10.21 -11.29
CA GLU A 89 24.23 10.52 -11.48
C GLU A 89 23.40 9.28 -11.81
N ILE A 90 24.00 8.29 -12.49
CA ILE A 90 23.34 7.02 -12.78
C ILE A 90 23.20 6.20 -11.49
N GLU A 91 24.27 6.13 -10.70
CA GLU A 91 24.27 5.42 -9.41
C GLU A 91 23.24 6.00 -8.44
N ASP A 92 23.17 7.33 -8.30
CA ASP A 92 22.18 8.01 -7.46
C ASP A 92 20.74 7.72 -7.91
N LYS A 93 20.47 7.75 -9.22
CA LYS A 93 19.15 7.43 -9.78
C LYS A 93 18.75 5.98 -9.51
N LEU A 94 19.69 5.05 -9.65
CA LEU A 94 19.45 3.63 -9.37
C LEU A 94 19.26 3.35 -7.87
N ALA A 95 19.97 4.08 -7.01
CA ALA A 95 19.79 4.01 -5.56
C ALA A 95 18.40 4.50 -5.15
N PHE A 96 17.97 5.66 -5.69
CA PHE A 96 16.62 6.18 -5.48
C PHE A 96 15.54 5.21 -5.99
N ASP A 97 15.72 4.64 -7.18
CA ASP A 97 14.76 3.71 -7.78
C ASP A 97 14.61 2.42 -6.94
N ARG A 98 15.71 1.91 -6.38
CA ARG A 98 15.69 0.75 -5.48
C ARG A 98 14.92 1.02 -4.20
N ASP A 99 15.17 2.17 -3.57
CA ASP A 99 14.43 2.60 -2.38
C ASP A 99 12.94 2.76 -2.71
N LEU A 100 12.61 3.37 -3.85
CA LEU A 100 11.23 3.55 -4.30
C LEU A 100 10.50 2.22 -4.55
N LEU A 101 11.14 1.26 -5.21
CA LEU A 101 10.60 -0.08 -5.45
C LEU A 101 10.38 -0.84 -4.14
N SER A 102 11.31 -0.75 -3.20
CA SER A 102 11.17 -1.37 -1.89
C SER A 102 10.03 -0.73 -1.10
N TYR A 103 9.97 0.59 -1.05
CA TYR A 103 8.94 1.33 -0.32
C TYR A 103 7.54 1.10 -0.90
N ARG A 104 7.41 0.97 -2.23
CA ARG A 104 6.14 0.69 -2.90
C ARG A 104 5.45 -0.57 -2.39
N GLN A 105 6.18 -1.61 -1.96
CA GLN A 105 5.59 -2.86 -1.44
C GLN A 105 4.64 -2.60 -0.26
N THR A 106 4.85 -1.53 0.51
CA THR A 106 3.97 -1.13 1.62
C THR A 106 2.55 -0.80 1.15
N ALA A 107 2.38 -0.28 -0.07
CA ALA A 107 1.07 0.04 -0.65
C ALA A 107 0.37 -1.21 -1.21
N GLU A 108 1.13 -2.17 -1.76
CA GLU A 108 0.59 -3.42 -2.32
C GLU A 108 -0.13 -4.28 -1.25
N TRP A 109 0.35 -4.23 -0.01
CA TRP A 109 -0.29 -4.93 1.11
C TRP A 109 -1.69 -4.37 1.43
N GLY A 110 -1.96 -3.10 1.08
CA GLY A 110 -3.26 -2.45 1.27
C GLY A 110 -4.29 -2.76 0.18
N MET A 111 -3.86 -3.13 -1.03
CA MET A 111 -4.75 -3.32 -2.19
C MET A 111 -5.80 -4.41 -1.94
N ARG A 112 -5.37 -5.58 -1.43
CA ARG A 112 -6.28 -6.68 -1.08
C ARG A 112 -7.22 -6.32 0.07
N ALA A 113 -6.86 -5.38 0.94
CA ALA A 113 -7.67 -5.04 2.09
C ALA A 113 -8.96 -4.29 1.70
N LEU A 114 -8.95 -3.54 0.61
CA LEU A 114 -10.14 -2.86 0.08
C LEU A 114 -10.97 -3.78 -0.83
N GLN A 115 -10.40 -4.29 -1.94
CA GLN A 115 -11.13 -5.17 -2.87
C GLN A 115 -11.52 -6.53 -2.29
N GLY A 116 -10.78 -7.02 -1.29
CA GLY A 116 -11.12 -8.22 -0.54
C GLY A 116 -12.32 -8.02 0.38
N SER A 117 -12.38 -6.87 1.07
CA SER A 117 -13.42 -6.59 2.07
C SER A 117 -14.73 -6.07 1.47
N PHE A 118 -14.67 -5.39 0.32
CA PHE A 118 -15.82 -4.75 -0.29
C PHE A 118 -16.14 -5.34 -1.66
N GLY A 119 -16.97 -6.38 -1.69
CA GLY A 119 -17.37 -7.07 -2.93
C GLY A 119 -17.98 -6.15 -3.99
N ARG A 120 -18.63 -5.04 -3.59
CA ARG A 120 -19.18 -4.04 -4.51
C ARG A 120 -18.12 -3.39 -5.41
N LEU A 121 -16.88 -3.27 -4.93
CA LEU A 121 -15.74 -2.74 -5.70
C LEU A 121 -15.24 -3.70 -6.79
N ARG A 122 -15.74 -4.94 -6.81
CA ARG A 122 -15.47 -5.92 -7.88
C ARG A 122 -16.49 -5.86 -9.01
N LEU A 123 -17.62 -5.19 -8.78
CA LEU A 123 -18.64 -4.98 -9.79
C LEU A 123 -18.36 -3.66 -10.52
N PRO A 124 -18.59 -3.59 -11.85
CA PRO A 124 -18.47 -2.36 -12.60
C PRO A 124 -19.15 -1.19 -11.89
N LEU A 125 -18.39 -0.11 -11.73
CA LEU A 125 -18.90 1.15 -11.23
C LEU A 125 -19.63 1.86 -12.37
N ASP A 126 -20.76 2.49 -12.05
CA ASP A 126 -21.55 3.23 -13.03
C ASP A 126 -20.74 4.40 -13.59
N ILE A 127 -20.53 4.44 -14.91
CA ILE A 127 -19.71 5.47 -15.56
C ILE A 127 -20.45 6.80 -15.74
N GLY A 128 -21.78 6.79 -15.76
CA GLY A 128 -22.63 7.98 -15.89
C GLY A 128 -22.81 8.75 -14.58
N ASP A 129 -22.62 8.10 -13.42
CA ASP A 129 -22.87 8.73 -12.11
C ASP A 129 -21.59 8.92 -11.28
N THR A 130 -20.93 10.06 -11.52
CA THR A 130 -19.67 10.42 -10.82
C THR A 130 -19.85 10.60 -9.31
N ASP A 131 -20.99 11.14 -8.87
CA ASP A 131 -21.25 11.42 -7.46
C ASP A 131 -21.53 10.11 -6.70
N ALA A 132 -22.31 9.19 -7.26
CA ALA A 132 -22.54 7.88 -6.65
C ALA A 132 -21.24 7.07 -6.56
N ARG A 133 -20.38 7.12 -7.59
CA ARG A 133 -19.05 6.50 -7.53
C ARG A 133 -18.21 7.10 -6.40
N GLY A 134 -18.10 8.42 -6.34
CA GLY A 134 -17.34 9.11 -5.31
C GLY A 134 -17.80 8.73 -3.90
N ASN A 135 -19.11 8.77 -3.67
CA ASN A 135 -19.73 8.39 -2.40
C ASN A 135 -19.43 6.93 -2.03
N LEU A 136 -19.56 5.99 -2.98
CA LEU A 136 -19.25 4.58 -2.75
C LEU A 136 -17.79 4.37 -2.34
N LEU A 137 -16.85 4.98 -3.08
CA LEU A 137 -15.42 4.89 -2.79
C LEU A 137 -15.10 5.47 -1.42
N GLU A 138 -15.64 6.64 -1.12
CA GLU A 138 -15.46 7.31 0.16
C GLU A 138 -16.01 6.46 1.32
N ILE A 139 -17.19 5.87 1.17
CA ILE A 139 -17.77 4.95 2.16
C ILE A 139 -16.85 3.74 2.38
N CYS A 140 -16.37 3.10 1.31
CA CYS A 140 -15.45 1.97 1.42
C CYS A 140 -14.18 2.33 2.19
N VAL A 141 -13.55 3.48 1.88
CA VAL A 141 -12.33 3.92 2.58
C VAL A 141 -12.63 4.31 4.04
N ARG A 142 -13.75 4.99 4.31
CA ARG A 142 -14.18 5.35 5.68
C ARG A 142 -14.44 4.10 6.54
N LEU A 143 -15.13 3.10 5.98
CA LEU A 143 -15.39 1.82 6.65
C LEU A 143 -14.09 1.04 6.88
N HIS A 144 -13.18 1.05 5.90
CA HIS A 144 -11.86 0.46 6.07
C HIS A 144 -11.11 1.11 7.24
N ASN A 145 -11.03 2.45 7.28
CA ASN A 145 -10.38 3.18 8.37
C ASN A 145 -11.01 2.88 9.73
N LEU A 146 -12.35 2.86 9.78
CA LEU A 146 -13.08 2.52 10.99
C LEU A 146 -12.72 1.10 11.48
N ARG A 147 -12.76 0.12 10.59
CA ARG A 147 -12.40 -1.27 10.89
C ARG A 147 -10.94 -1.38 11.33
N THR A 148 -10.00 -0.75 10.64
CA THR A 148 -8.58 -0.79 11.00
C THR A 148 -8.32 -0.17 12.37
N ARG A 149 -8.93 0.98 12.68
CA ARG A 149 -8.77 1.65 13.98
C ARG A 149 -9.49 0.93 15.12
N ARG A 150 -10.66 0.32 14.86
CA ARG A 150 -11.47 -0.35 15.91
C ARG A 150 -11.14 -1.82 16.10
N VAL A 151 -10.83 -2.54 15.03
CA VAL A 151 -10.57 -3.99 15.04
C VAL A 151 -9.09 -4.30 14.90
N GLY A 152 -8.39 -3.64 13.96
CA GLY A 152 -6.97 -3.89 13.68
C GLY A 152 -6.03 -3.58 14.85
N HIS A 153 -6.23 -2.46 15.54
CA HIS A 153 -5.46 -2.14 16.76
C HIS A 153 -5.73 -3.15 17.90
N ASN A 154 -6.94 -3.70 17.96
CA ASN A 154 -7.33 -4.63 19.02
C ASN A 154 -6.87 -6.05 18.72
N GLN A 155 -6.98 -6.57 17.50
CA GLN A 155 -6.58 -7.95 17.22
C GLN A 155 -5.08 -8.11 17.08
N ILE A 156 -4.34 -7.18 16.45
CA ILE A 156 -2.88 -7.32 16.36
C ILE A 156 -2.24 -7.26 17.75
N ARG A 157 -2.67 -6.28 18.56
CA ARG A 157 -2.16 -6.09 19.91
C ARG A 157 -2.61 -7.15 20.90
N THR A 158 -3.82 -7.71 20.75
CA THR A 158 -4.34 -8.69 21.71
C THR A 158 -4.03 -10.13 21.30
N VAL A 159 -3.94 -10.44 20.00
CA VAL A 159 -3.69 -11.80 19.51
C VAL A 159 -2.22 -12.03 19.21
N TYR A 160 -1.55 -11.11 18.51
CA TYR A 160 -0.19 -11.35 18.01
C TYR A 160 0.91 -10.77 18.92
N MET A 161 0.75 -9.55 19.45
CA MET A 161 1.79 -8.93 20.29
C MET A 161 2.14 -9.73 21.57
N PRO A 162 1.20 -10.38 22.28
CA PRO A 162 1.56 -11.16 23.47
C PRO A 162 2.40 -12.39 23.14
N LEU A 163 2.40 -12.84 21.89
CA LEU A 163 3.14 -14.02 21.43
C LEU A 163 4.64 -13.78 21.32
N TRP A 164 5.03 -12.51 21.20
CA TRP A 164 6.42 -12.08 21.08
C TRP A 164 7.01 -11.66 22.44
N ARG A 165 6.30 -11.96 23.54
CA ARG A 165 6.68 -11.60 24.92
C ARG A 165 6.37 -12.72 25.92
N GLN A 166 6.31 -13.97 25.46
CA GLN A 166 5.93 -15.10 26.35
C GLN A 166 7.12 -15.64 27.13
N ASN A 167 8.32 -15.52 26.59
CA ASN A 167 9.57 -15.95 27.20
C ASN A 167 10.73 -15.05 26.75
N GLU A 168 11.91 -15.24 27.37
CA GLU A 168 13.11 -14.44 27.08
C GLU A 168 13.57 -14.55 25.62
N GLU A 169 13.39 -15.71 24.99
CA GLU A 169 13.74 -15.94 23.57
C GLU A 169 12.84 -15.10 22.64
N ASP A 170 11.55 -15.02 22.92
CA ASP A 170 10.60 -14.23 22.14
C ASP A 170 10.88 -12.72 22.26
N GLU A 171 11.25 -12.26 23.46
CA GLU A 171 11.65 -10.86 23.70
C GLU A 171 12.96 -10.53 22.99
N GLU A 172 13.94 -11.43 23.01
CA GLU A 172 15.20 -11.29 22.28
C GLU A 172 14.96 -11.23 20.77
N VAL A 173 14.09 -12.09 20.24
CA VAL A 173 13.69 -12.08 18.82
C VAL A 173 13.00 -10.78 18.45
N TRP A 174 12.09 -10.31 19.28
CA TRP A 174 11.37 -9.05 19.05
C TRP A 174 12.31 -7.84 19.08
N ALA A 175 13.21 -7.77 20.05
CA ALA A 175 14.14 -6.65 20.23
C ALA A 175 15.22 -6.58 19.15
N ASN A 176 15.66 -7.74 18.63
CA ASN A 176 16.74 -7.82 17.65
C ASN A 176 16.24 -8.09 16.21
N PHE A 177 14.93 -8.02 15.96
CA PHE A 177 14.32 -8.44 14.70
C PHE A 177 14.94 -7.79 13.45
N GLU A 178 15.30 -6.50 13.55
CA GLU A 178 15.92 -5.73 12.46
C GLU A 178 17.32 -6.24 12.06
N ASN A 179 18.02 -6.90 12.99
CA ASN A 179 19.39 -7.38 12.80
C ASN A 179 19.44 -8.88 12.44
N MET A 180 18.29 -9.55 12.37
CA MET A 180 18.20 -10.97 12.04
C MET A 180 18.24 -11.24 10.55
N LEU A 181 18.86 -12.35 10.15
CA LEU A 181 18.77 -12.82 8.77
C LEU A 181 17.32 -13.26 8.47
N PHE A 182 16.87 -13.07 7.23
CA PHE A 182 15.50 -13.44 6.82
C PHE A 182 15.17 -14.94 7.03
N SER A 183 16.17 -15.82 6.91
CA SER A 183 16.02 -17.24 7.23
C SER A 183 15.75 -17.47 8.71
N GLU A 184 16.35 -16.67 9.58
CA GLU A 184 16.18 -16.75 11.03
C GLU A 184 14.84 -16.14 11.47
N GLN A 185 14.45 -15.01 10.86
CA GLN A 185 13.11 -14.42 11.06
C GLN A 185 12.00 -15.42 10.73
N ARG A 186 12.11 -16.16 9.61
CA ARG A 186 11.15 -17.21 9.25
C ARG A 186 11.19 -18.39 10.20
N ARG A 187 12.38 -18.85 10.61
CA ARG A 187 12.52 -19.94 11.57
C ARG A 187 11.90 -19.60 12.92
N ASN A 188 12.02 -18.34 13.33
CA ASN A 188 11.55 -17.84 14.61
C ASN A 188 10.11 -17.28 14.54
N ASP A 189 9.42 -17.42 13.40
CA ASP A 189 8.06 -16.86 13.25
C ASP A 189 7.04 -17.54 14.18
N ARG A 190 6.41 -16.72 15.04
CA ARG A 190 5.37 -17.16 15.99
C ARG A 190 3.95 -17.07 15.44
N VAL A 191 3.78 -16.56 14.21
CA VAL A 191 2.47 -16.41 13.56
C VAL A 191 2.12 -17.65 12.72
N THR A 192 3.13 -18.38 12.22
CA THR A 192 2.96 -19.60 11.42
C THR A 192 2.00 -20.62 12.06
N ARG A 193 1.97 -20.71 13.40
CA ARG A 193 1.08 -21.63 14.14
C ARG A 193 -0.43 -21.38 13.99
N PHE A 194 -0.84 -20.20 13.51
CA PHE A 194 -2.25 -19.91 13.23
C PHE A 194 -2.67 -20.24 11.80
N HIS A 195 -1.74 -20.73 10.97
CA HIS A 195 -2.02 -21.18 9.62
C HIS A 195 -2.30 -22.68 9.62
N ASN A 196 -3.43 -23.08 9.03
CA ASN A 196 -3.74 -24.48 8.81
C ASN A 196 -2.87 -24.98 7.65
N PHE A 197 -2.04 -25.98 7.92
CA PHE A 197 -1.32 -26.70 6.87
C PHE A 197 -2.18 -27.85 6.38
N ALA A 198 -2.21 -28.05 5.06
CA ALA A 198 -2.80 -29.24 4.49
C ALA A 198 -1.90 -30.45 4.86
N GLU A 199 -2.39 -31.30 5.75
CA GLU A 199 -1.80 -32.61 5.97
C GLU A 199 -2.25 -33.53 4.84
N TYR A 200 -1.32 -33.87 3.95
CA TYR A 200 -1.55 -34.93 2.96
C TYR A 200 -1.09 -36.24 3.60
N ASN A 201 -2.06 -37.12 3.88
CA ASN A 201 -1.80 -38.51 4.28
C ASN A 201 -1.31 -39.35 3.09
#